data_AF-A0A125RCA4-F1
#
_entry.id   AF-A0A125RCA4-F1
#
_cell.length_a   1.000
_cell.length_b   1.000
_cell.length_c   1.000
_cell.angle_alpha   90.00
_cell.angle_beta   90.00
_cell.angle_gamma   90.00
#
_symmetry.space_group_name_H-M   'P 1'
#
loop_
_entity.id
_entity.type
_entity.pdbx_description
1 polymer ?
#
loop_
_entity_poly.entity_id
_entity_poly.type
_entity_poly.pdbx_seq_one_letter_code
_entity_poly.pdbx_strand_id
1 'polypeptide(L)'
;MKLFGNEVNKRYAIWIAIQAITILDIVLISIEMIFSLPSEIAVFITRFDFIVCIILLAQWFYILYLSRPKSIFLKSASNWIDLIASIPFDTLLPIIIPQAGILRYLRVLRFLRIFALFKRFSNSLQRFFEKTYLDKIIATIVLIIAVFTILLYLYGPSYGAFDDFYFVIVTLTTVGYGDVTPQTFSEKIIAIVLLFVGVFVFSTITAAISSFLTDRLLNKDEYIKGEIENLHKENEELKEEIHELKELIKEIK
;
A
#
# COMPACT_ATOMS: atom_id res chain seq x y z
N MET A 1 0.59 -30.85 -13.57
CA MET A 1 0.91 -29.60 -12.85
C MET A 1 0.71 -28.29 -13.65
N LYS A 2 0.52 -28.30 -14.98
CA LYS A 2 0.35 -27.07 -15.81
C LYS A 2 -1.07 -26.44 -15.85
N LEU A 3 -2.11 -27.12 -15.35
CA LEU A 3 -3.49 -26.61 -15.42
C LEU A 3 -3.87 -25.66 -14.25
N PHE A 4 -3.19 -25.76 -13.10
CA PHE A 4 -3.44 -24.87 -11.95
C PHE A 4 -2.75 -23.50 -12.06
N GLY A 5 -1.68 -23.39 -12.86
CA GLY A 5 -0.99 -22.10 -13.05
C GLY A 5 -1.79 -21.08 -13.87
N ASN A 6 -2.61 -21.54 -14.82
CA ASN A 6 -3.37 -20.65 -15.70
C ASN A 6 -4.59 -20.01 -15.01
N GLU A 7 -5.25 -20.75 -14.12
CA GLU A 7 -6.34 -20.26 -13.25
C GLU A 7 -5.83 -19.21 -12.25
N VAL A 8 -4.68 -19.47 -11.62
CA VAL A 8 -4.06 -18.55 -10.65
C VAL A 8 -3.61 -17.25 -11.32
N ASN A 9 -2.97 -17.35 -12.50
CA ASN A 9 -2.55 -16.17 -13.27
C ASN A 9 -3.75 -15.34 -13.75
N LYS A 10 -4.85 -15.97 -14.17
CA LYS A 10 -6.08 -15.26 -14.55
C LYS A 10 -6.70 -14.51 -13.37
N ARG A 11 -6.83 -15.16 -12.21
CA ARG A 11 -7.37 -14.51 -10.99
C ARG A 11 -6.51 -13.33 -10.55
N TYR A 12 -5.19 -13.46 -10.63
CA TYR A 12 -4.24 -12.39 -10.31
C TYR A 12 -4.33 -11.22 -11.30
N ALA A 13 -4.42 -11.50 -12.61
CA ALA A 13 -4.60 -10.47 -13.63
C ALA A 13 -5.91 -9.69 -13.46
N ILE A 14 -7.02 -10.40 -13.18
CA ILE A 14 -8.32 -9.77 -12.87
C ILE A 14 -8.19 -8.86 -11.64
N TRP A 15 -7.49 -9.32 -10.60
CA TRP A 15 -7.28 -8.53 -9.39
C TRP A 15 -6.50 -7.25 -9.68
N ILE A 16 -5.39 -7.32 -10.43
CA ILE A 16 -4.61 -6.14 -10.85
C ILE A 16 -5.46 -5.17 -11.69
N ALA A 17 -6.25 -5.68 -12.63
CA ALA A 17 -7.12 -4.86 -13.47
C ALA A 17 -8.14 -4.06 -12.64
N ILE A 18 -8.73 -4.68 -11.61
CA ILE A 18 -9.65 -4.01 -10.68
C ILE A 18 -8.93 -2.92 -9.85
N GLN A 19 -7.67 -3.11 -9.49
CA GLN A 19 -6.91 -2.06 -8.80
C GLN A 19 -6.59 -0.90 -9.74
N ALA A 20 -6.16 -1.20 -10.96
CA ALA A 20 -5.85 -0.19 -11.95
C ALA A 20 -7.07 0.69 -12.29
N ILE A 21 -8.26 0.07 -12.45
CA ILE A 21 -9.49 0.82 -12.73
C ILE A 21 -9.93 1.67 -11.53
N THR A 22 -9.71 1.19 -10.29
CA THR A 22 -10.02 1.97 -9.07
C THR A 22 -9.07 3.16 -8.91
N ILE A 23 -7.78 2.99 -9.23
CA ILE A 23 -6.81 4.09 -9.22
C ILE A 23 -7.18 5.14 -10.27
N LEU A 24 -7.50 4.70 -11.49
CA LEU A 24 -7.93 5.58 -12.57
C LEU A 24 -9.18 6.38 -12.17
N ASP A 25 -10.17 5.73 -11.57
CA ASP A 25 -11.38 6.36 -11.04
C ASP A 25 -11.07 7.45 -10.00
N ILE A 26 -10.22 7.17 -9.01
CA ILE A 26 -9.80 8.15 -8.01
C ILE A 26 -9.11 9.36 -8.67
N VAL A 27 -8.28 9.14 -9.68
CA VAL A 27 -7.62 10.22 -10.43
C VAL A 27 -8.64 11.07 -11.18
N LEU A 28 -9.58 10.46 -11.91
CA LEU A 28 -10.62 11.17 -12.66
C LEU A 28 -11.51 12.01 -11.73
N ILE A 29 -11.91 11.46 -10.58
CA ILE A 29 -12.68 12.17 -9.56
C ILE A 29 -11.89 13.34 -8.97
N SER A 30 -10.59 13.15 -8.74
CA SER A 30 -9.71 14.22 -8.23
C SER A 30 -9.61 15.37 -9.24
N ILE A 31 -9.53 15.06 -10.54
CA ILE A 31 -9.55 16.05 -11.62
C ILE A 31 -10.89 16.78 -11.65
N GLU A 32 -12.02 16.08 -11.59
CA GLU A 32 -13.36 16.68 -11.54
C GLU A 32 -13.53 17.62 -10.32
N MET A 33 -12.92 17.26 -9.18
CA MET A 33 -13.01 18.07 -7.96
C MET A 33 -12.17 19.35 -8.02
N ILE A 34 -10.99 19.30 -8.65
CA ILE A 34 -10.06 20.42 -8.73
C ILE A 34 -10.42 21.37 -9.89
N PHE A 35 -10.82 20.81 -11.03
CA PHE A 35 -11.10 21.56 -12.25
C PHE A 35 -12.61 21.69 -12.47
N SER A 36 -13.06 22.91 -12.81
CA SER A 36 -14.44 23.14 -13.25
C SER A 36 -14.62 22.63 -14.69
N LEU A 37 -14.77 21.31 -14.85
CA LEU A 37 -14.91 20.66 -16.15
C LEU A 37 -16.25 20.98 -16.82
N PRO A 38 -16.31 20.97 -18.17
CA PRO A 38 -17.56 21.00 -18.91
C PRO A 38 -18.54 19.91 -18.45
N SER A 39 -19.84 20.20 -18.47
CA SER A 39 -20.88 19.29 -17.98
C SER A 39 -20.86 17.91 -18.66
N GLU A 40 -20.48 17.84 -19.93
CA GLU A 40 -20.36 16.57 -20.66
C GLU A 40 -19.29 15.65 -20.06
N ILE A 41 -18.11 16.21 -19.72
CA ILE A 41 -16.99 15.45 -19.16
C ILE A 41 -17.30 15.03 -17.72
N ALA A 42 -17.91 15.91 -16.92
CA ALA A 42 -18.32 15.59 -15.55
C ALA A 42 -19.35 14.45 -15.51
N VAL A 43 -20.33 14.45 -16.42
CA VAL A 43 -21.32 13.37 -16.55
C VAL A 43 -20.64 12.06 -16.96
N PHE A 44 -19.66 12.11 -17.88
CA PHE A 44 -18.89 10.93 -18.26
C PHE A 44 -18.12 10.33 -17.07
N ILE A 45 -17.41 11.17 -16.30
CA ILE A 45 -16.67 10.74 -15.10
C ILE A 45 -17.63 10.13 -14.06
N THR A 46 -18.76 10.76 -13.81
CA THR A 46 -19.77 10.25 -12.85
C THR A 46 -20.35 8.90 -13.29
N ARG A 47 -20.60 8.72 -14.59
CA ARG A 47 -21.07 7.42 -15.12
C ARG A 47 -20.01 6.34 -15.00
N PHE A 48 -18.75 6.70 -15.25
CA PHE A 48 -17.61 5.79 -15.07
C PHE A 48 -17.47 5.35 -13.61
N ASP A 49 -17.51 6.29 -12.65
CA ASP A 49 -17.50 6.01 -11.21
C ASP A 49 -18.60 5.02 -10.81
N PHE A 50 -19.82 5.22 -11.30
CA PHE A 50 -20.93 4.33 -11.02
C PHE A 50 -20.69 2.88 -11.50
N ILE A 51 -20.09 2.72 -12.68
CA ILE A 51 -19.71 1.40 -13.22
C ILE A 51 -18.64 0.76 -12.33
N VAL A 52 -17.62 1.52 -11.93
CA VAL A 52 -16.55 1.04 -11.05
C VAL A 52 -17.11 0.60 -9.70
N CYS A 53 -18.05 1.35 -9.13
CA CYS A 53 -18.76 0.99 -7.91
C CYS A 53 -19.48 -0.35 -8.02
N ILE A 54 -20.22 -0.58 -9.11
CA ILE A 54 -20.92 -1.85 -9.34
C ILE A 54 -19.92 -3.01 -9.38
N ILE A 55 -18.80 -2.84 -10.06
CA ILE A 55 -17.75 -3.87 -10.16
C ILE A 55 -17.18 -4.19 -8.76
N LEU A 56 -16.84 -3.16 -7.97
CA LEU A 56 -16.28 -3.33 -6.62
C LEU A 56 -17.28 -3.96 -5.66
N LEU A 57 -18.55 -3.57 -5.74
CA LEU A 57 -19.63 -4.09 -4.91
C LEU A 57 -19.90 -5.56 -5.25
N ALA A 58 -19.93 -5.93 -6.54
CA ALA A 58 -20.02 -7.32 -6.98
C ALA A 58 -18.82 -8.15 -6.50
N GLN A 59 -17.61 -7.60 -6.58
CA GLN A 59 -16.40 -8.25 -6.05
C GLN A 59 -16.52 -8.50 -4.54
N TRP A 60 -17.00 -7.52 -3.78
CA TRP A 60 -17.18 -7.66 -2.34
C TRP A 60 -18.15 -8.80 -1.99
N PHE A 61 -19.29 -8.88 -2.69
CA PHE A 61 -20.24 -9.98 -2.52
C PHE A 61 -19.66 -11.34 -2.92
N TYR A 62 -18.88 -11.40 -3.99
CA TYR A 62 -18.19 -12.62 -4.42
C TYR A 62 -17.21 -13.11 -3.33
N ILE A 63 -16.45 -12.21 -2.72
CA ILE A 63 -15.52 -12.54 -1.63
C ILE A 63 -16.29 -12.98 -0.37
N LEU A 64 -17.40 -12.31 -0.04
CA LEU A 64 -18.27 -12.72 1.08
C LEU A 64 -18.85 -14.12 0.86
N TYR A 65 -19.25 -14.46 -0.36
CA TYR A 65 -19.77 -15.78 -0.69
C TYR A 65 -18.72 -16.89 -0.52
N LEU A 66 -17.48 -16.63 -0.93
CA LEU A 66 -16.36 -17.57 -0.81
C LEU A 66 -15.82 -17.69 0.63
N SER A 67 -15.97 -16.66 1.45
CA SER A 67 -15.41 -16.62 2.81
C SER A 67 -16.21 -17.51 3.78
N ARG A 68 -15.60 -18.59 4.27
CA ARG A 68 -16.16 -19.45 5.34
C ARG A 68 -15.21 -19.51 6.55
N PRO A 69 -15.66 -19.21 7.78
CA PRO A 69 -17.01 -18.81 8.20
C PRO A 69 -17.30 -17.30 7.98
N LYS A 70 -18.54 -16.98 7.57
CA LYS A 70 -18.98 -15.60 7.24
C LYS A 70 -18.90 -14.62 8.42
N SER A 71 -18.99 -15.12 9.65
CA SER A 71 -18.92 -14.30 10.87
C SER A 71 -17.55 -13.66 11.07
N ILE A 72 -16.47 -14.33 10.69
CA ILE A 72 -15.11 -13.76 10.77
C ILE A 72 -14.96 -12.63 9.76
N PHE A 73 -15.49 -12.83 8.55
CA PHE A 73 -15.47 -11.80 7.51
C PHE A 73 -16.26 -10.55 7.93
N LEU A 74 -17.46 -10.71 8.49
CA LEU A 74 -18.32 -9.58 8.89
C LEU A 74 -17.88 -8.91 10.20
N LYS A 75 -17.11 -9.58 11.07
CA LYS A 75 -16.55 -8.95 12.29
C LYS A 75 -15.34 -8.06 12.00
N SER A 76 -14.72 -8.17 10.84
CA SER A 76 -13.62 -7.30 10.47
C SER A 76 -14.14 -5.93 10.04
N ALA A 77 -13.88 -4.90 10.86
CA ALA A 77 -14.18 -3.49 10.54
C ALA A 77 -13.61 -3.09 9.16
N SER A 78 -12.55 -3.75 8.74
CA SER A 78 -11.88 -3.51 7.48
C SER A 78 -12.70 -3.95 6.25
N ASN A 79 -13.54 -4.97 6.37
CA ASN A 79 -14.40 -5.41 5.25
C ASN A 79 -15.64 -4.52 5.12
N TRP A 80 -16.06 -3.86 6.20
CA TRP A 80 -17.09 -2.83 6.16
C TRP A 80 -16.60 -1.56 5.46
N ILE A 81 -15.33 -1.19 5.62
CA ILE A 81 -14.74 -0.06 4.87
C ILE A 81 -14.77 -0.35 3.37
N ASP A 82 -14.41 -1.55 2.92
CA ASP A 82 -14.48 -1.96 1.51
C ASP A 82 -15.92 -1.87 0.97
N LEU A 83 -16.91 -2.26 1.77
CA LEU A 83 -18.32 -2.17 1.40
C LEU A 83 -18.79 -0.72 1.26
N ILE A 84 -18.53 0.10 2.27
CA ILE A 84 -18.90 1.53 2.30
C ILE A 84 -18.22 2.26 1.13
N ALA A 85 -16.94 2.00 0.89
CA ALA A 85 -16.19 2.62 -0.21
C ALA A 85 -16.72 2.27 -1.61
N SER A 86 -17.39 1.11 -1.74
CA SER A 86 -17.96 0.62 -3.00
C SER A 86 -19.35 1.19 -3.32
N ILE A 87 -19.99 1.90 -2.38
CA ILE A 87 -21.33 2.47 -2.58
C ILE A 87 -21.18 3.92 -3.07
N PRO A 88 -21.77 4.28 -4.23
CA PRO A 88 -21.71 5.65 -4.75
C PRO A 88 -22.77 6.52 -4.06
N PHE A 89 -22.51 6.85 -2.79
CA PHE A 89 -23.46 7.57 -1.93
C PHE A 89 -23.90 8.93 -2.50
N ASP A 90 -23.00 9.61 -3.21
CA ASP A 90 -23.26 10.93 -3.78
C ASP A 90 -24.18 10.91 -5.00
N THR A 91 -24.28 9.79 -5.73
CA THR A 91 -25.27 9.63 -6.82
C THR A 91 -26.57 9.00 -6.31
N LEU A 92 -26.50 8.07 -5.36
CA LEU A 92 -27.68 7.38 -4.83
C LEU A 92 -28.53 8.23 -3.87
N LEU A 93 -27.90 8.97 -2.95
CA LEU A 93 -28.65 9.69 -1.92
C LEU A 93 -29.48 10.88 -2.44
N PRO A 94 -29.02 11.69 -3.42
CA PRO A 94 -29.86 12.75 -3.99
C PRO A 94 -31.12 12.25 -4.71
N ILE A 95 -31.12 11.01 -5.19
CA ILE A 95 -32.31 10.37 -5.79
C ILE A 95 -33.38 10.13 -4.73
N ILE A 96 -32.96 9.79 -3.50
CA ILE A 96 -33.86 9.46 -2.38
C ILE A 96 -34.24 10.72 -1.58
N ILE A 97 -33.29 11.66 -1.40
CA ILE A 97 -33.47 12.88 -0.61
C ILE A 97 -32.97 14.10 -1.42
N PRO A 98 -33.82 14.65 -2.31
CA PRO A 98 -33.41 15.71 -3.25
C PRO A 98 -33.04 17.06 -2.61
N GLN A 99 -33.45 17.32 -1.36
CA GLN A 99 -33.33 18.65 -0.73
C GLN A 99 -32.16 18.78 0.26
N ALA A 100 -31.33 17.76 0.43
CA ALA A 100 -30.22 17.82 1.37
C ALA A 100 -28.95 18.36 0.71
N GLY A 101 -28.78 19.69 0.71
CA GLY A 101 -27.53 20.34 0.26
C GLY A 101 -26.27 19.84 0.97
N ILE A 102 -26.43 19.30 2.19
CA ILE A 102 -25.39 18.62 2.98
C ILE A 102 -24.84 17.36 2.30
N LEU A 103 -25.60 16.71 1.42
CA LEU A 103 -25.15 15.51 0.69
C LEU A 103 -23.98 15.82 -0.27
N ARG A 104 -23.76 17.09 -0.63
CA ARG A 104 -22.60 17.52 -1.42
C ARG A 104 -21.27 17.23 -0.71
N TYR A 105 -21.25 17.24 0.63
CA TYR A 105 -20.05 16.94 1.42
C TYR A 105 -19.76 15.43 1.51
N LEU A 106 -20.74 14.56 1.21
CA LEU A 106 -20.52 13.11 1.19
C LEU A 106 -19.57 12.66 0.07
N ARG A 107 -19.25 13.54 -0.90
CA ARG A 107 -18.20 13.29 -1.90
C ARG A 107 -16.84 13.02 -1.24
N VAL A 108 -16.58 13.55 -0.04
CA VAL A 108 -15.35 13.29 0.71
C VAL A 108 -15.25 11.81 1.13
N LEU A 109 -16.38 11.11 1.27
CA LEU A 109 -16.36 9.67 1.57
C LEU A 109 -15.75 8.83 0.43
N ARG A 110 -15.63 9.36 -0.79
CA ARG A 110 -14.91 8.70 -1.90
C ARG A 110 -13.43 8.48 -1.54
N PHE A 111 -12.83 9.34 -0.71
CA PHE A 111 -11.46 9.15 -0.23
C PHE A 111 -11.30 7.95 0.70
N LEU A 112 -12.40 7.39 1.25
CA LEU A 112 -12.34 6.09 1.95
C LEU A 112 -11.88 4.95 1.03
N ARG A 113 -12.04 5.09 -0.30
CA ARG A 113 -11.47 4.16 -1.30
C ARG A 113 -9.95 4.13 -1.26
N ILE A 114 -9.29 5.25 -0.94
CA ILE A 114 -7.83 5.28 -0.77
C ILE A 114 -7.43 4.42 0.42
N PHE A 115 -8.19 4.47 1.52
CA PHE A 115 -7.95 3.62 2.68
C PHE A 115 -8.16 2.13 2.35
N ALA A 116 -9.19 1.81 1.57
CA ALA A 116 -9.43 0.45 1.06
C ALA A 116 -8.28 -0.05 0.14
N LEU A 117 -7.77 0.79 -0.76
CA LEU A 117 -6.60 0.47 -1.60
C LEU A 117 -5.33 0.29 -0.75
N PHE A 118 -5.10 1.20 0.19
CA PHE A 118 -3.95 1.17 1.09
C PHE A 118 -3.94 -0.12 1.91
N LYS A 119 -5.09 -0.61 2.37
CA LYS A 119 -5.23 -1.92 3.04
C LYS A 119 -4.82 -3.09 2.14
N ARG A 120 -5.20 -3.08 0.86
CA ARG A 120 -4.83 -4.16 -0.08
C ARG A 120 -3.32 -4.20 -0.34
N PHE A 121 -2.65 -3.05 -0.23
CA PHE A 121 -1.18 -2.96 -0.15
C PHE A 121 -0.65 -3.30 1.26
N SER A 122 -1.43 -3.02 2.31
CA SER A 122 -1.08 -3.17 3.73
C SER A 122 -0.77 -4.61 4.15
N ASN A 123 -1.39 -5.64 3.57
CA ASN A 123 -1.02 -7.03 3.88
C ASN A 123 0.42 -7.40 3.43
N SER A 124 1.00 -6.65 2.50
CA SER A 124 2.43 -6.72 2.17
C SER A 124 3.27 -5.84 3.10
N LEU A 125 2.75 -4.70 3.56
CA LEU A 125 3.38 -3.89 4.61
C LEU A 125 3.38 -4.56 5.98
N GLN A 126 2.36 -5.31 6.40
CA GLN A 126 2.30 -5.87 7.74
C GLN A 126 3.39 -6.92 7.95
N ARG A 127 3.68 -7.71 6.91
CA ARG A 127 4.84 -8.64 6.86
C ARG A 127 6.19 -7.93 6.74
N PHE A 128 6.19 -6.71 6.21
CA PHE A 128 7.35 -5.81 6.19
C PHE A 128 7.58 -5.20 7.59
N PHE A 129 6.53 -4.80 8.29
CA PHE A 129 6.57 -4.21 9.63
C PHE A 129 7.04 -5.19 10.71
N GLU A 130 6.53 -6.42 10.70
CA GLU A 130 6.92 -7.46 11.68
C GLU A 130 8.37 -7.92 11.51
N LYS A 131 8.94 -7.85 10.30
CA LYS A 131 10.30 -8.31 10.02
C LYS A 131 11.36 -7.21 10.02
N THR A 132 10.98 -5.94 9.86
CA THR A 132 11.92 -4.85 9.56
C THR A 132 12.05 -3.81 10.69
N TYR A 133 11.52 -4.07 11.90
CA TYR A 133 11.57 -3.16 13.06
C TYR A 133 10.98 -1.76 12.78
N LEU A 134 10.03 -1.67 11.84
CA LEU A 134 9.48 -0.38 11.39
C LEU A 134 8.59 0.28 12.44
N ASP A 135 7.98 -0.51 13.31
CA ASP A 135 7.33 -0.04 14.53
C ASP A 135 8.27 0.82 15.38
N LYS A 136 9.52 0.37 15.56
CA LYS A 136 10.57 1.12 16.28
C LYS A 136 11.05 2.33 15.50
N ILE A 137 11.21 2.22 14.18
CA ILE A 137 11.62 3.35 13.32
C ILE A 137 10.56 4.46 13.39
N ILE A 138 9.27 4.12 13.25
CA ILE A 138 8.18 5.10 13.35
C ILE A 138 8.10 5.71 14.75
N ALA A 139 8.20 4.90 15.81
CA ALA A 139 8.24 5.43 17.17
C ALA A 139 9.40 6.41 17.38
N THR A 140 10.57 6.10 16.80
CA THR A 140 11.76 6.97 16.85
C THR A 140 11.53 8.27 16.07
N ILE A 141 10.91 8.21 14.88
CA ILE A 141 10.56 9.41 14.10
C ILE A 141 9.57 10.29 14.87
N VAL A 142 8.52 9.71 15.45
CA VAL A 142 7.54 10.44 16.26
C VAL A 142 8.21 11.09 17.46
N LEU A 143 9.12 10.37 18.13
CA LEU A 143 9.90 10.91 19.24
C LEU A 143 10.79 12.07 18.80
N ILE A 144 11.50 11.95 17.67
CA ILE A 144 12.31 13.03 17.10
C ILE A 144 11.44 14.25 16.81
N ILE A 145 10.30 14.07 16.14
CA ILE A 145 9.40 15.17 15.82
C ILE A 145 8.94 15.87 17.12
N ALA A 146 8.51 15.11 18.12
CA ALA A 146 8.06 15.65 19.40
C ALA A 146 9.17 16.42 20.13
N VAL A 147 10.38 15.86 20.23
CA VAL A 147 11.52 16.48 20.91
C VAL A 147 11.91 17.78 20.22
N PHE A 148 12.09 17.78 18.90
CA PHE A 148 12.50 18.99 18.18
C PHE A 148 11.42 20.07 18.17
N THR A 149 10.14 19.67 18.14
CA THR A 149 9.01 20.61 18.29
C THR A 149 9.07 21.30 19.65
N ILE A 150 9.26 20.53 20.73
CA ILE A 150 9.36 21.07 22.10
C ILE A 150 10.60 21.98 22.23
N LEU A 151 11.75 21.59 21.65
CA LEU A 151 12.96 22.41 21.68
C LEU A 151 12.76 23.75 20.96
N LEU A 152 12.13 23.77 19.79
CA LEU A 152 11.85 25.02 19.09
C LEU A 152 10.86 25.88 19.87
N TYR A 153 9.79 25.28 20.41
CA TYR A 153 8.80 25.98 21.22
C TYR A 153 9.40 26.63 22.48
N LEU A 154 10.38 25.98 23.12
CA LEU A 154 11.02 26.50 24.35
C LEU A 154 12.09 27.57 24.08
N TYR A 155 12.79 27.49 22.94
CA TYR A 155 13.99 28.30 22.67
C TYR A 155 13.84 29.30 21.50
N GLY A 156 12.64 29.40 20.91
CA GLY A 156 12.30 30.32 19.83
C GLY A 156 11.27 31.39 20.21
N PRO A 157 11.25 32.57 19.55
CA PRO A 157 10.15 33.51 19.64
C PRO A 157 8.91 32.92 18.95
N SER A 158 8.16 32.15 19.74
CA SER A 158 6.86 31.51 19.47
C SER A 158 6.14 31.90 18.17
N TYR A 159 6.34 31.13 17.10
CA TYR A 159 5.34 30.98 16.03
C TYR A 159 4.12 30.21 16.54
N GLY A 160 4.31 29.40 17.61
CA GLY A 160 3.30 28.58 18.25
C GLY A 160 3.59 27.10 18.01
N ALA A 161 3.17 26.24 18.94
CA ALA A 161 3.50 24.80 18.92
C ALA A 161 3.09 24.06 17.63
N PHE A 162 2.07 24.54 16.91
CA PHE A 162 1.67 23.96 15.62
C PHE A 162 2.65 24.31 14.50
N ASP A 163 3.14 25.56 14.46
CA ASP A 163 4.09 26.01 13.43
C ASP A 163 5.47 25.40 13.68
N ASP A 164 5.87 25.22 14.94
CA ASP A 164 7.09 24.50 15.31
C ASP A 164 7.01 23.03 14.87
N PHE A 165 5.87 22.37 15.10
CA PHE A 165 5.63 21.00 14.67
C PHE A 165 5.66 20.86 13.14
N TYR A 166 4.98 21.79 12.46
CA TYR A 166 4.96 21.88 11.01
C TYR A 166 6.37 22.08 10.44
N PHE A 167 7.14 23.02 10.99
CA PHE A 167 8.52 23.26 10.60
C PHE A 167 9.38 22.01 10.75
N VAL A 168 9.25 21.28 11.87
CA VAL A 168 10.00 20.05 12.12
C VAL A 168 9.66 18.98 11.09
N ILE A 169 8.37 18.77 10.76
CA ILE A 169 7.97 17.81 9.73
C ILE A 169 8.53 18.20 8.37
N VAL A 170 8.33 19.45 7.95
CA VAL A 170 8.74 19.95 6.63
C VAL A 170 10.26 19.90 6.47
N THR A 171 11.01 20.17 7.53
CA THR A 171 12.48 20.09 7.54
C THR A 171 12.96 18.65 7.57
N LEU A 172 12.41 17.81 8.46
CA LEU A 172 12.80 16.41 8.60
C LEU A 172 12.52 15.62 7.33
N THR A 173 11.41 15.93 6.64
CA THR A 173 11.04 15.34 5.33
C THR A 173 11.77 15.95 4.15
N THR A 174 12.65 16.93 4.37
CA THR A 174 13.42 17.65 3.34
C THR A 174 12.59 18.46 2.33
N VAL A 175 11.32 18.74 2.64
CA VAL A 175 10.43 19.53 1.78
C VAL A 175 10.82 21.01 1.78
N GLY A 176 11.02 21.60 2.97
CA GLY A 176 11.57 22.95 3.13
C GLY A 176 10.82 24.08 2.40
N TYR A 177 9.51 24.23 2.61
CA TYR A 177 8.72 25.29 1.94
C TYR A 177 9.23 26.72 2.18
N GLY A 178 9.87 26.97 3.33
CA GLY A 178 10.48 28.26 3.67
C GLY A 178 9.49 29.32 4.16
N ASP A 179 8.24 28.94 4.41
CA ASP A 179 7.18 29.76 5.00
C ASP A 179 7.36 29.94 6.52
N VAL A 180 7.78 28.90 7.22
CA VAL A 180 8.26 28.97 8.62
C VAL A 180 9.77 28.73 8.61
N THR A 181 10.54 29.61 9.25
CA THR A 181 12.01 29.51 9.28
C THR A 181 12.59 29.98 10.61
N PRO A 182 13.71 29.38 11.07
CA PRO A 182 14.37 29.75 12.31
C PRO A 182 14.97 31.15 12.20
N GLN A 183 14.57 32.07 13.08
CA GLN A 183 15.00 33.47 13.05
C GLN A 183 16.18 33.71 13.97
N THR A 184 16.13 33.11 15.16
CA THR A 184 17.10 33.31 16.22
C THR A 184 18.28 32.37 16.11
N PHE A 185 19.37 32.72 16.80
CA PHE A 185 20.58 31.91 16.83
C PHE A 185 20.32 30.51 17.42
N SER A 186 19.52 30.41 18.49
CA SER A 186 19.12 29.15 19.12
C SER A 186 18.33 28.26 18.17
N GLU A 187 17.31 28.79 17.49
CA GLU A 187 16.51 28.03 16.52
C GLU A 187 17.35 27.54 15.35
N LYS A 188 18.31 28.35 14.87
CA LYS A 188 19.21 27.95 13.78
C LYS A 188 20.10 26.78 14.19
N ILE A 189 20.61 26.76 15.42
CA ILE A 189 21.37 25.61 15.93
C ILE A 189 20.48 24.36 15.97
N ILE A 190 19.26 24.47 16.51
CA ILE A 190 18.31 23.36 16.58
C ILE A 190 17.98 22.83 15.18
N ALA A 191 17.73 23.73 14.22
CA ALA A 191 17.45 23.37 12.84
C ALA A 191 18.64 22.69 12.15
N ILE A 192 19.88 23.14 12.39
CA ILE A 192 21.08 22.47 11.87
C ILE A 192 21.18 21.04 12.38
N VAL A 193 20.97 20.83 13.69
CA VAL A 193 20.97 19.47 14.25
C VAL A 193 19.84 18.63 13.64
N LEU A 194 18.65 19.20 13.48
CA LEU A 194 17.51 18.52 12.86
C LEU A 194 17.83 18.07 11.42
N LEU A 195 18.54 18.89 10.64
CA LEU A 195 18.96 18.51 9.28
C LEU A 195 19.84 17.26 9.27
N PHE A 196 20.84 17.18 10.15
CA PHE A 196 21.66 15.97 10.28
C PHE A 196 20.83 14.75 10.71
N VAL A 197 19.94 14.93 11.68
CA VAL A 197 19.02 13.87 12.13
C VAL A 197 18.13 13.37 10.99
N GLY A 198 17.60 14.28 10.16
CA GLY A 198 16.81 13.95 8.98
C GLY A 198 17.55 13.02 8.01
N VAL A 199 18.83 13.31 7.74
CA VAL A 199 19.67 12.44 6.90
C VAL A 199 19.80 11.03 7.48
N PHE A 200 20.01 10.90 8.80
CA PHE A 200 20.09 9.59 9.44
C PHE A 200 18.77 8.82 9.40
N VAL A 201 17.64 9.51 9.60
CA VAL A 201 16.29 8.93 9.50
C VAL A 201 16.04 8.38 8.09
N PHE A 202 16.31 9.16 7.05
CA PHE A 202 16.14 8.69 5.67
C PHE A 202 17.09 7.54 5.31
N SER A 203 18.33 7.59 5.78
CA SER A 203 19.30 6.51 5.59
C SER A 203 18.84 5.20 6.24
N THR A 204 18.31 5.26 7.46
CA THR A 204 17.78 4.07 8.16
C THR A 204 16.57 3.47 7.47
N ILE A 205 15.63 4.30 6.98
CA ILE A 205 14.48 3.82 6.18
C ILE A 205 14.98 3.13 4.90
N THR A 206 15.94 3.73 4.21
CA THR A 206 16.52 3.18 2.97
C THR A 206 17.21 1.84 3.23
N ALA A 207 18.01 1.74 4.30
CA ALA A 207 18.68 0.52 4.71
C ALA A 207 17.68 -0.59 5.10
N ALA A 208 16.62 -0.24 5.82
CA ALA A 208 15.54 -1.14 6.19
C ALA A 208 14.85 -1.75 4.95
N ILE A 209 14.51 -0.92 3.96
CA ILE A 209 13.93 -1.38 2.69
C ILE A 209 14.92 -2.29 1.93
N SER A 210 16.19 -1.88 1.86
CA SER A 210 17.24 -2.65 1.18
C SER A 210 17.47 -4.02 1.80
N SER A 211 17.53 -4.11 3.14
CA SER A 211 17.66 -5.37 3.87
C SER A 211 16.48 -6.29 3.62
N PHE A 212 15.25 -5.79 3.66
CA PHE A 212 14.07 -6.61 3.35
C PHE A 212 14.07 -7.14 1.92
N LEU A 213 14.47 -6.31 0.95
CA LEU A 213 14.56 -6.75 -0.44
C LEU A 213 15.66 -7.79 -0.63
N THR A 214 16.82 -7.58 0.00
CA THR A 214 17.96 -8.49 -0.06
C THR A 214 17.60 -9.86 0.54
N ASP A 215 16.94 -9.89 1.71
CA ASP A 215 16.48 -11.13 2.32
C ASP A 215 15.52 -11.91 1.40
N ARG A 216 14.65 -11.21 0.67
CA ARG A 216 13.73 -11.85 -0.29
C ARG A 216 14.46 -12.45 -1.49
N LEU A 217 15.51 -11.79 -1.96
CA LEU A 217 16.32 -12.27 -3.07
C LEU A 217 17.16 -13.48 -2.65
N LEU A 218 17.84 -13.41 -1.51
CA LEU A 218 18.67 -14.50 -0.99
C LEU A 218 17.87 -15.77 -0.70
N ASN A 219 16.71 -15.65 -0.04
CA ASN A 219 15.83 -16.79 0.20
C ASN A 219 15.32 -17.45 -1.09
N LYS A 220 15.14 -16.66 -2.16
CA LYS A 220 14.71 -17.19 -3.45
C LYS A 220 15.85 -17.91 -4.17
N ASP A 221 17.07 -17.38 -4.09
CA ASP A 221 18.26 -18.00 -4.68
C ASP A 221 18.60 -19.32 -4.00
N GLU A 222 18.48 -19.39 -2.66
CA GLU A 222 18.70 -20.62 -1.90
C GLU A 222 17.66 -21.69 -2.23
N TYR A 223 16.39 -21.31 -2.36
CA TYR A 223 15.32 -22.21 -2.83
C TYR A 223 15.58 -22.75 -4.24
N ILE A 224 15.98 -21.88 -5.18
CA ILE A 224 16.29 -22.30 -6.56
C ILE A 224 17.49 -23.24 -6.60
N LYS A 225 18.54 -22.98 -5.81
CA LYS A 225 19.70 -23.87 -5.72
C LYS A 225 19.33 -25.26 -5.19
N GLY A 226 18.53 -25.33 -4.12
CA GLY A 226 18.06 -26.61 -3.59
C GLY A 226 17.23 -27.40 -4.60
N GLU A 227 16.39 -26.72 -5.39
CA GLU A 227 15.61 -27.38 -6.45
C GLU A 227 16.52 -27.93 -7.58
N ILE A 228 17.56 -27.19 -7.97
CA ILE A 228 18.54 -27.64 -8.97
C ILE A 228 19.34 -28.85 -8.47
N GLU A 229 19.75 -28.86 -7.20
CA GLU A 229 20.46 -29.99 -6.60
C GLU A 229 19.58 -31.26 -6.56
N ASN A 230 18.31 -31.14 -6.17
CA ASN A 230 17.37 -32.26 -6.21
C ASN A 230 17.17 -32.78 -7.64
N LEU A 231 16.98 -31.89 -8.62
CA LEU A 231 16.84 -32.28 -10.02
C LEU A 231 18.10 -32.96 -10.57
N HIS A 232 19.29 -32.53 -10.16
CA HIS A 232 20.54 -33.21 -10.53
C HIS A 232 20.60 -34.61 -9.94
N LYS A 233 20.20 -34.78 -8.67
CA LYS A 233 20.19 -36.09 -8.02
C LYS A 233 19.21 -37.06 -8.69
N GLU A 234 17.99 -36.63 -8.98
CA GLU A 234 17.00 -37.43 -9.73
C GLU A 234 17.52 -37.81 -11.12
N ASN A 235 18.25 -36.92 -11.80
CA ASN A 235 18.83 -37.20 -13.11
C ASN A 235 19.98 -38.22 -13.05
N GLU A 236 20.76 -38.27 -11.97
CA GLU A 236 21.79 -39.30 -11.78
C GLU A 236 21.17 -40.66 -11.47
N GLU A 237 20.19 -40.72 -10.57
CA GLU A 237 19.45 -41.94 -10.24
C GLU A 237 18.77 -42.54 -11.49
N LEU A 238 18.10 -41.71 -12.30
CA LEU A 238 17.50 -42.14 -13.57
C LEU A 238 18.54 -42.64 -14.59
N LYS A 239 19.75 -42.06 -14.61
CA LYS A 239 20.82 -42.52 -15.50
C LYS A 239 21.35 -43.89 -15.09
N GLU A 240 21.47 -44.13 -13.78
CA GLU A 240 21.86 -45.43 -13.24
C GLU A 240 20.82 -46.50 -13.57
N GLU A 241 19.52 -46.23 -13.33
CA GLU A 241 18.43 -47.15 -13.68
C GLU A 241 18.41 -47.48 -15.19
N ILE A 242 18.61 -46.47 -16.06
CA ILE A 242 18.72 -46.69 -17.50
C ILE A 242 19.94 -47.54 -17.86
N HIS A 243 21.05 -47.39 -17.13
CA HIS A 243 22.26 -48.17 -17.36
C HIS A 243 22.04 -49.65 -16.98
N GLU A 244 21.47 -49.90 -15.81
CA GLU A 244 21.12 -51.26 -15.35
C GLU A 244 20.12 -51.94 -16.28
N LEU A 245 19.07 -51.25 -16.72
CA LEU A 245 18.10 -51.78 -17.68
C LEU A 245 18.75 -52.15 -19.02
N LYS A 246 19.72 -51.35 -19.49
CA LYS A 246 20.47 -51.64 -20.72
C LYS A 246 21.37 -52.87 -20.57
N GLU A 247 21.98 -53.08 -19.41
CA GLU A 247 22.78 -54.28 -19.12
C GLU A 247 21.88 -55.54 -19.12
N LEU A 248 20.75 -55.49 -18.40
CA LEU A 248 19.78 -56.60 -18.35
C LEU A 248 19.25 -56.99 -19.73
N ILE A 249 18.94 -56.03 -20.60
CA ILE A 249 18.51 -56.30 -21.98
C ILE A 249 19.62 -56.99 -22.79
N LYS A 250 20.88 -56.68 -22.50
CA LYS A 250 22.03 -57.25 -23.20
C LYS A 250 22.29 -58.70 -22.79
N GLU A 251 22.00 -59.08 -21.54
CA GLU A 251 22.08 -60.48 -21.07
C GLU A 251 20.97 -61.38 -21.61
N ILE A 252 19.82 -60.82 -21.98
CA ILE A 252 18.67 -61.57 -22.52
C ILE A 252 18.84 -61.89 -24.03
N LYS A 253 19.78 -61.23 -24.72
CA LYS A 253 20.06 -61.40 -26.16
C LYS A 253 21.24 -62.32 -26.43
#